data_AF-A0A7W0ZHS6-F1
#
_entry.id   AF-A0A7W0ZHS6-F1
#
_cell.length_a   1.000
_cell.length_b   1.000
_cell.length_c   1.000
_cell.angle_alpha   90.00
_cell.angle_beta   90.00
_cell.angle_gamma   90.00
#
_symmetry.space_group_name_H-M   'P 1'
#
loop_
_entity.id
_entity.type
_entity.pdbx_description
1 polymer ?
#
loop_
_entity_poly.entity_id
_entity_poly.type
_entity_poly.pdbx_seq_one_letter_code
_entity_poly.pdbx_strand_id
1 'polypeptide(L)'
;MADRLRAYRVKRDLDRTPEPAGGDGGGRPAESGGRFVIQEHHASHLHWDLRLEREGALASWALPKGVPGHPDENRLAVRTEDHPLEYLSFEGEIPKGSYGAGTMHVWDRGDYECEKFRDDEVIVTLKGERVGGRYALFQTRGKNWMIHRMDPPADPTAEPMPETVAPMLAKLGPLPADDDAFGYEIKWDGVRVVAHVDAGHVTLTGRNGTDFTPRYPEVRGLGDALGSRRLILDGEVVALDGQGRPSFERLQSRMHLASPSAVKRRARDIPVTYIVFDLLWLEGHSTLALPYRERRRLLAGLELVGPAWRAPAHREGEGRALLDASKQQDLEGIVAKRLDSPYEPGRRSAAWIKVKNHAAQDVVVGGYTPGEGGRARSLGALCVGVQEDGRLKYAGKVGTGFTQHTLGTVLSELHSLEREDSPFDGRQPPRDTRFVEPRLVARVEFREWTRAGTLRAPAFKGLRDDVDPADVVRET
;
A
#
# COMPACT_ATOMS: atom_id res chain seq x y z
N MET A 1 -50.04 -4.60 9.07
CA MET A 1 -48.58 -4.36 8.98
C MET A 1 -48.27 -3.91 7.56
N ALA A 2 -47.46 -2.87 7.39
CA ALA A 2 -46.95 -2.52 6.06
C ALA A 2 -46.03 -3.64 5.55
N ASP A 3 -46.08 -3.97 4.26
CA ASP A 3 -45.18 -4.95 3.65
C ASP A 3 -43.74 -4.42 3.64
N ARG A 4 -42.94 -4.80 4.66
CA ARG A 4 -41.53 -4.42 4.80
C ARG A 4 -40.67 -4.92 3.64
N LEU A 5 -41.08 -6.00 2.96
CA LEU A 5 -40.36 -6.59 1.82
C LEU A 5 -40.74 -5.97 0.48
N ARG A 6 -41.66 -4.99 0.43
CA ARG A 6 -42.10 -4.37 -0.83
C ARG A 6 -40.93 -3.79 -1.63
N ALA A 7 -40.05 -3.02 -0.97
CA ALA A 7 -38.88 -2.43 -1.64
C ALA A 7 -37.89 -3.50 -2.12
N TYR A 8 -37.78 -4.61 -1.38
CA TYR A 8 -36.97 -5.75 -1.76
C TYR A 8 -37.50 -6.41 -3.03
N ARG A 9 -38.77 -6.79 -3.04
CA ARG A 9 -39.44 -7.47 -4.17
C ARG A 9 -39.44 -6.62 -5.45
N VAL A 10 -39.56 -5.30 -5.34
CA VAL A 10 -39.50 -4.38 -6.50
C VAL A 10 -38.11 -4.34 -7.16
N LYS A 11 -37.05 -4.55 -6.39
CA LYS A 11 -35.66 -4.48 -6.91
C LYS A 11 -35.17 -5.81 -7.50
N ARG A 12 -35.86 -6.94 -7.26
CA ARG A 12 -35.44 -8.27 -7.70
C ARG A 12 -36.33 -8.78 -8.82
N ASP A 13 -35.68 -9.43 -9.77
CA ASP A 13 -36.34 -10.30 -10.74
C ASP A 13 -36.15 -11.74 -10.26
N LEU A 14 -37.08 -12.24 -9.43
CA LEU A 14 -36.99 -13.52 -8.73
C LEU A 14 -36.97 -14.74 -9.67
N ASP A 15 -37.33 -14.56 -10.93
CA ASP A 15 -37.23 -15.62 -11.95
C ASP A 15 -35.80 -15.75 -12.49
N ARG A 16 -34.91 -14.80 -12.16
CA ARG A 16 -33.54 -14.70 -12.70
C ARG A 16 -32.45 -14.69 -11.63
N THR A 17 -32.82 -14.86 -10.37
CA THR A 17 -31.88 -14.86 -9.24
C THR A 17 -32.18 -16.02 -8.30
N PRO A 18 -31.17 -16.65 -7.68
CA PRO A 18 -31.39 -17.64 -6.64
C PRO A 18 -31.80 -17.02 -5.29
N GLU A 19 -31.92 -15.68 -5.20
CA GLU A 19 -32.30 -14.98 -3.98
C GLU A 19 -33.70 -15.40 -3.48
N PRO A 20 -33.91 -15.49 -2.16
CA PRO A 20 -35.21 -15.84 -1.59
C PRO A 20 -36.34 -14.86 -1.98
N ALA A 21 -37.51 -15.38 -2.36
CA ALA A 21 -38.70 -14.57 -2.63
C ALA A 21 -39.32 -13.93 -1.36
N GLY A 22 -39.02 -14.54 -0.20
CA GLY A 22 -39.59 -14.23 1.10
C GLY A 22 -41.02 -14.73 1.26
N GLY A 23 -41.22 -15.71 2.16
CA GLY A 23 -42.56 -16.20 2.52
C GLY A 23 -43.41 -15.16 3.26
N ASP A 24 -44.70 -15.46 3.47
CA ASP A 24 -45.60 -14.70 4.35
C ASP A 24 -45.21 -14.94 5.82
N GLY A 25 -44.05 -14.42 6.22
CA GLY A 25 -43.45 -14.60 7.54
C GLY A 25 -44.14 -13.76 8.61
N GLY A 26 -45.26 -14.26 9.13
CA GLY A 26 -45.91 -13.76 10.34
C GLY A 26 -45.14 -14.14 11.61
N GLY A 27 -43.93 -13.58 11.79
CA GLY A 27 -43.18 -13.72 13.04
C GLY A 27 -43.65 -12.71 14.10
N ARG A 28 -43.84 -13.16 15.35
CA ARG A 28 -44.09 -12.24 16.48
C ARG A 28 -42.91 -11.25 16.60
N PRO A 29 -43.14 -9.96 16.86
CA PRO A 29 -42.07 -9.02 17.14
C PRO A 29 -41.27 -9.51 18.35
N ALA A 30 -39.99 -9.82 18.15
CA ALA A 30 -39.07 -9.97 19.26
C ALA A 30 -38.59 -8.56 19.64
N GLU A 31 -39.22 -7.98 20.67
CA GLU A 31 -38.89 -6.62 21.12
C GLU A 31 -37.48 -6.54 21.75
N SER A 32 -36.97 -7.66 22.30
CA SER A 32 -35.75 -7.73 23.11
C SER A 32 -34.50 -8.28 22.40
N GLY A 33 -34.58 -8.75 21.15
CA GLY A 33 -33.46 -9.36 20.45
C GLY A 33 -33.90 -10.24 19.28
N GLY A 34 -32.96 -10.87 18.59
CA GLY A 34 -33.25 -11.74 17.45
C GLY A 34 -32.00 -12.40 16.90
N ARG A 35 -32.11 -13.08 15.77
CA ARG A 35 -30.92 -13.59 15.07
C ARG A 35 -30.28 -12.49 14.24
N PHE A 36 -28.98 -12.61 14.02
CA PHE A 36 -28.27 -11.82 13.02
C PHE A 36 -27.46 -12.71 12.09
N VAL A 37 -27.17 -12.16 10.91
CA VAL A 37 -26.19 -12.70 9.99
C VAL A 37 -25.31 -11.56 9.49
N ILE A 38 -24.03 -11.86 9.30
CA ILE A 38 -23.10 -11.02 8.55
C ILE A 38 -22.68 -11.84 7.32
N GLN A 39 -23.00 -11.34 6.14
CA GLN A 39 -22.64 -12.00 4.88
C GLN A 39 -21.50 -11.26 4.20
N GLU A 40 -20.47 -11.99 3.78
CA GLU A 40 -19.42 -11.47 2.90
C GLU A 40 -19.93 -11.48 1.46
N HIS A 41 -19.87 -10.33 0.80
CA HIS A 41 -20.46 -10.13 -0.52
C HIS A 41 -19.42 -9.61 -1.52
N HIS A 42 -19.03 -10.49 -2.44
CA HIS A 42 -18.14 -10.24 -3.57
C HIS A 42 -18.92 -9.66 -4.75
N ALA A 43 -19.41 -8.43 -4.61
CA ALA A 43 -20.11 -7.69 -5.65
C ALA A 43 -19.13 -6.95 -6.59
N SER A 44 -19.48 -5.76 -7.07
CA SER A 44 -18.50 -4.86 -7.72
C SER A 44 -17.34 -4.48 -6.80
N HIS A 45 -17.60 -4.47 -5.49
CA HIS A 45 -16.63 -4.30 -4.41
C HIS A 45 -16.96 -5.26 -3.27
N LEU A 46 -15.93 -5.80 -2.62
CA LEU A 46 -16.08 -6.58 -1.41
C LEU A 46 -16.66 -5.71 -0.29
N HIS A 47 -17.71 -6.22 0.38
CA HIS A 47 -18.32 -5.61 1.56
C HIS A 47 -19.01 -6.68 2.41
N TRP A 48 -19.48 -6.29 3.61
CA TRP A 48 -20.21 -7.18 4.51
C TRP A 48 -21.62 -6.66 4.76
N ASP A 49 -22.62 -7.50 4.59
CA ASP A 49 -24.01 -7.16 4.90
C ASP A 49 -24.35 -7.58 6.33
N LEU A 50 -24.50 -6.62 7.24
CA LEU A 50 -25.05 -6.85 8.58
C LEU A 50 -26.57 -6.85 8.50
N ARG A 51 -27.19 -7.93 8.97
CA ARG A 51 -28.63 -8.13 8.93
C ARG A 51 -29.15 -8.55 10.29
N LEU A 52 -30.12 -7.80 10.81
CA LEU A 52 -30.74 -8.02 12.12
C LEU A 52 -32.20 -8.42 11.94
N GLU A 53 -32.61 -9.57 12.48
CA GLU A 53 -34.00 -10.01 12.47
C GLU A 53 -34.90 -9.10 13.29
N ARG A 54 -35.87 -8.46 12.63
CA ARG A 54 -36.82 -7.56 13.27
C ARG A 54 -38.18 -7.63 12.57
N GLU A 55 -39.22 -7.88 13.35
CA GLU A 55 -40.63 -7.83 12.89
C GLU A 55 -40.89 -8.64 11.61
N GLY A 56 -40.34 -9.86 11.54
CA GLY A 56 -40.55 -10.77 10.41
C GLY A 56 -39.71 -10.50 9.16
N ALA A 57 -38.77 -9.55 9.22
CA ALA A 57 -37.81 -9.27 8.15
C ALA A 57 -36.40 -9.03 8.71
N LEU A 58 -35.42 -8.82 7.84
CA LEU A 58 -34.04 -8.50 8.19
C LEU A 58 -33.73 -7.03 7.91
N ALA A 59 -33.62 -6.23 8.97
CA ALA A 59 -33.10 -4.88 8.89
C ALA A 59 -31.63 -4.94 8.48
N SER A 60 -31.28 -4.35 7.33
CA SER A 60 -29.99 -4.62 6.66
C SER A 60 -29.14 -3.36 6.43
N TRP A 61 -27.82 -3.50 6.57
CA TRP A 61 -26.82 -2.50 6.25
C TRP A 61 -25.63 -3.13 5.55
N ALA A 62 -25.21 -2.53 4.44
CA ALA A 62 -23.93 -2.84 3.80
C ALA A 62 -22.80 -2.08 4.52
N LEU A 63 -21.79 -2.81 4.97
CA LEU A 63 -20.60 -2.33 5.67
C LEU A 63 -19.38 -2.52 4.76
N PRO A 64 -18.92 -1.49 4.02
CA PRO A 64 -17.82 -1.64 3.08
C PRO A 64 -16.55 -2.21 3.72
N LYS A 65 -16.26 -1.77 4.95
CA LYS A 65 -15.12 -2.23 5.72
C LYS A 65 -15.50 -3.23 6.81
N GLY A 66 -16.71 -3.79 6.82
CA GLY A 66 -17.18 -4.68 7.89
C GLY A 66 -17.39 -3.99 9.25
N VAL A 67 -17.55 -4.79 10.30
CA VAL A 67 -17.84 -4.33 11.67
C VAL A 67 -16.55 -3.82 12.36
N PRO A 68 -16.56 -2.66 13.05
CA PRO A 68 -15.39 -2.13 13.73
C PRO A 68 -14.90 -3.07 14.86
N GLY A 69 -13.59 -3.28 14.91
CA GLY A 69 -12.96 -4.13 15.92
C GLY A 69 -12.68 -3.39 17.23
N HIS A 70 -12.49 -2.06 17.18
CA HIS A 70 -12.05 -1.22 18.29
C HIS A 70 -12.97 0.02 18.43
N PRO A 71 -13.21 0.55 19.65
CA PRO A 71 -14.04 1.73 19.86
C PRO A 71 -13.52 3.01 19.20
N ASP A 72 -12.22 3.13 18.96
CA ASP A 72 -11.66 4.30 18.26
C ASP A 72 -11.98 4.31 16.74
N GLU A 73 -12.66 3.28 16.24
CA GLU A 73 -13.01 3.14 14.83
C GLU A 73 -14.50 3.41 14.59
N ASN A 74 -14.79 4.33 13.68
CA ASN A 74 -16.12 4.52 13.10
C ASN A 74 -16.10 4.06 11.65
N ARG A 75 -17.03 3.18 11.25
CA ARG A 75 -17.12 2.68 9.88
C ARG A 75 -18.43 3.09 9.23
N LEU A 76 -18.37 3.31 7.92
CA LEU A 76 -19.57 3.60 7.12
C LEU A 76 -20.51 2.39 7.15
N ALA A 77 -21.79 2.65 7.38
CA ALA A 77 -22.87 1.70 7.19
C ALA A 77 -23.85 2.30 6.18
N VAL A 78 -24.23 1.52 5.17
CA VAL A 78 -25.18 1.96 4.15
C VAL A 78 -26.47 1.19 4.38
N ARG A 79 -27.51 1.90 4.85
CA ARG A 79 -28.84 1.30 5.03
C ARG A 79 -29.39 0.83 3.69
N THR A 80 -29.69 -0.46 3.58
CA THR A 80 -30.38 -1.05 2.42
C THR A 80 -31.84 -1.33 2.77
N GLU A 81 -32.61 -1.82 1.81
CA GLU A 81 -33.94 -2.38 2.07
C GLU A 81 -33.90 -3.55 3.06
N ASP A 82 -35.05 -3.84 3.68
CA ASP A 82 -35.21 -5.01 4.52
C ASP A 82 -35.22 -6.28 3.65
N HIS A 83 -34.62 -7.36 4.14
CA HIS A 83 -34.50 -8.62 3.40
C HIS A 83 -35.34 -9.74 4.04
N PRO A 84 -35.72 -10.79 3.29
CA PRO A 84 -36.41 -11.96 3.84
C PRO A 84 -35.59 -12.70 4.91
N LEU A 85 -36.25 -13.39 5.85
CA LEU A 85 -35.57 -14.14 6.93
C LEU A 85 -34.67 -15.26 6.40
N GLU A 86 -34.98 -15.79 5.22
CA GLU A 86 -34.21 -16.83 4.53
C GLU A 86 -32.77 -16.38 4.21
N TYR A 87 -32.50 -15.07 4.19
CA TYR A 87 -31.13 -14.55 4.08
C TYR A 87 -30.23 -14.90 5.28
N LEU A 88 -30.79 -15.28 6.43
CA LEU A 88 -30.01 -15.75 7.59
C LEU A 88 -29.12 -16.96 7.26
N SER A 89 -29.49 -17.74 6.24
CA SER A 89 -28.74 -18.93 5.79
C SER A 89 -28.44 -18.92 4.29
N PHE A 90 -28.71 -17.81 3.59
CA PHE A 90 -28.49 -17.75 2.14
C PHE A 90 -27.00 -17.64 1.81
N GLU A 91 -26.55 -18.48 0.90
CA GLU A 91 -25.25 -18.44 0.26
C GLU A 91 -25.44 -18.75 -1.24
N GLY A 92 -24.68 -18.10 -2.11
CA GLY A 92 -24.78 -18.37 -3.54
C GLY A 92 -24.22 -17.26 -4.43
N GLU A 93 -24.25 -17.52 -5.74
CA GLU A 93 -23.88 -16.55 -6.77
C GLU A 93 -25.15 -15.89 -7.34
N ILE A 94 -25.25 -14.57 -7.17
CA ILE A 94 -26.28 -13.73 -7.79
C ILE A 94 -25.80 -13.37 -9.20
N PRO A 95 -26.54 -13.76 -10.27
CA PRO A 95 -26.08 -13.60 -11.65
C PRO A 95 -25.75 -12.17 -12.05
N LYS A 96 -24.74 -12.02 -12.92
CA LYS A 96 -24.39 -10.71 -13.51
C LYS A 96 -25.60 -10.07 -14.20
N GLY A 97 -25.81 -8.78 -13.93
CA GLY A 97 -26.93 -8.00 -14.45
C GLY A 97 -28.14 -7.96 -13.52
N SER A 98 -28.18 -8.80 -12.48
CA SER A 98 -29.14 -8.70 -11.38
C SER A 98 -28.72 -7.62 -10.38
N TYR A 99 -29.70 -7.07 -9.65
CA TYR A 99 -29.42 -6.16 -8.54
C TYR A 99 -28.67 -6.93 -7.44
N GLY A 100 -27.54 -6.39 -6.97
CA GLY A 100 -26.71 -7.10 -5.99
C GLY A 100 -25.94 -8.28 -6.58
N ALA A 101 -25.67 -8.31 -7.89
CA ALA A 101 -24.85 -9.35 -8.51
C ALA A 101 -23.49 -9.52 -7.83
N GLY A 102 -23.11 -10.76 -7.55
CA GLY A 102 -21.94 -11.10 -6.77
C GLY A 102 -22.05 -12.47 -6.11
N THR A 103 -20.97 -12.93 -5.48
CA THR A 103 -21.02 -14.14 -4.65
C THR A 103 -21.24 -13.74 -3.20
N MET A 104 -22.16 -14.43 -2.51
CA MET A 104 -22.47 -14.21 -1.10
C MET A 104 -22.18 -15.46 -0.27
N HIS A 105 -21.54 -15.26 0.88
CA HIS A 105 -21.25 -16.29 1.87
C HIS A 105 -21.62 -15.80 3.27
N VAL A 106 -22.08 -16.71 4.14
CA VAL A 106 -22.29 -16.39 5.56
C VAL A 106 -20.93 -16.32 6.23
N TRP A 107 -20.52 -15.12 6.62
CA TRP A 107 -19.23 -14.87 7.26
C TRP A 107 -19.33 -15.03 8.77
N ASP A 108 -20.43 -14.59 9.38
CA ASP A 108 -20.74 -14.79 10.79
C ASP A 108 -22.26 -14.83 11.01
N ARG A 109 -22.69 -15.41 12.12
CA ARG A 109 -24.08 -15.50 12.52
C ARG A 109 -24.18 -15.71 14.02
N GLY A 110 -25.34 -15.39 14.57
CA GLY A 110 -25.64 -15.67 15.97
C GLY A 110 -26.90 -14.95 16.41
N ASP A 111 -26.94 -14.64 17.69
CA ASP A 111 -28.03 -13.90 18.31
C ASP A 111 -27.58 -12.48 18.67
N TYR A 112 -28.52 -11.56 18.72
CA TYR A 112 -28.29 -10.21 19.21
C TYR A 112 -29.32 -9.81 20.26
N GLU A 113 -28.88 -9.02 21.22
CA GLU A 113 -29.75 -8.35 22.19
C GLU A 113 -29.99 -6.91 21.74
N CYS A 114 -31.24 -6.48 21.79
CA CYS A 114 -31.65 -5.16 21.34
C CYS A 114 -31.78 -4.22 22.54
N GLU A 115 -30.91 -3.22 22.64
CA GLU A 115 -31.04 -2.16 23.65
C GLU A 115 -31.88 -1.00 23.12
N LYS A 116 -31.70 -0.65 21.84
CA LYS A 116 -32.38 0.47 21.20
C LYS A 116 -32.55 0.20 19.71
N PHE A 117 -33.72 0.50 19.17
CA PHE A 117 -33.98 0.41 17.73
C PHE A 117 -34.92 1.53 17.29
N ARG A 118 -34.34 2.60 16.76
CA ARG A 118 -35.05 3.76 16.19
C ARG A 118 -34.63 3.95 14.73
N ASP A 119 -35.39 4.76 14.00
CA ASP A 119 -35.14 5.04 12.58
C ASP A 119 -33.80 5.76 12.33
N ASP A 120 -33.22 6.38 13.35
CA ASP A 120 -31.97 7.15 13.31
C ASP A 120 -30.81 6.50 14.08
N GLU A 121 -31.10 5.49 14.91
CA GLU A 121 -30.14 4.92 15.86
C GLU A 121 -30.55 3.53 16.33
N VAL A 122 -29.63 2.57 16.24
CA VAL A 122 -29.79 1.18 16.67
C VAL A 122 -28.61 0.80 17.56
N ILE A 123 -28.89 0.34 18.78
CA ILE A 123 -27.88 -0.17 19.72
C ILE A 123 -28.18 -1.62 20.01
N VAL A 124 -27.22 -2.48 19.70
CA VAL A 124 -27.33 -3.94 19.85
C VAL A 124 -26.06 -4.52 20.44
N THR A 125 -26.21 -5.63 21.17
CA THR A 125 -25.08 -6.48 21.55
C THR A 125 -25.11 -7.74 20.68
N LEU A 126 -24.08 -7.92 19.85
CA LEU A 126 -23.95 -9.09 18.97
C LEU A 126 -23.23 -10.23 19.70
N LYS A 127 -23.73 -11.46 19.53
CA LYS A 127 -23.15 -12.69 20.07
C LYS A 127 -23.03 -13.72 18.93
N GLY A 128 -22.01 -13.53 18.09
CA GLY A 128 -21.69 -14.40 16.95
C GLY A 128 -20.58 -15.40 17.22
N GLU A 129 -20.25 -16.17 16.20
CA GLU A 129 -19.09 -17.06 16.16
C GLU A 129 -17.79 -16.26 15.99
N ARG A 130 -17.84 -15.12 15.29
CA ARG A 130 -16.69 -14.22 15.04
C ARG A 130 -16.81 -12.86 15.68
N VAL A 131 -18.01 -12.27 15.66
CA VAL A 131 -18.28 -10.93 16.15
C VAL A 131 -19.00 -11.00 17.49
N GLY A 132 -18.35 -10.45 18.51
CA GLY A 132 -18.92 -10.23 19.83
C GLY A 132 -18.66 -8.81 20.30
N GLY A 133 -19.70 -8.15 20.82
CA GLY A 133 -19.57 -6.82 21.41
C GLY A 133 -20.83 -5.98 21.28
N ARG A 134 -20.77 -4.77 21.82
CA ARG A 134 -21.85 -3.79 21.82
C ARG A 134 -21.61 -2.76 20.73
N TYR A 135 -22.60 -2.55 19.87
CA TYR A 135 -22.49 -1.71 18.69
C TYR A 135 -23.62 -0.70 18.59
N ALA A 136 -23.27 0.51 18.17
CA ALA A 136 -24.21 1.55 17.78
C ALA A 136 -24.14 1.75 16.27
N LEU A 137 -25.28 1.60 15.58
CA LEU A 137 -25.50 2.14 14.25
C LEU A 137 -26.26 3.46 14.39
N PHE A 138 -25.76 4.54 13.80
CA PHE A 138 -26.40 5.85 13.91
C PHE A 138 -26.27 6.66 12.63
N GLN A 139 -27.27 7.51 12.36
CA GLN A 139 -27.22 8.43 11.23
C GLN A 139 -26.32 9.63 11.54
N THR A 140 -25.49 9.98 10.57
CA THR A 140 -24.82 11.29 10.52
C THR A 140 -25.63 12.26 9.64
N ARG A 141 -25.19 13.51 9.48
CA ARG A 141 -25.90 14.49 8.63
C ARG A 141 -26.16 13.92 7.23
N GLY A 142 -27.43 13.77 6.85
CA GLY A 142 -27.84 13.23 5.55
C GLY A 142 -28.43 11.82 5.66
N LYS A 143 -28.11 10.94 4.70
CA LYS A 143 -28.59 9.53 4.67
C LYS A 143 -27.52 8.51 5.09
N ASN A 144 -26.33 8.98 5.49
CA ASN A 144 -25.19 8.12 5.79
C ASN A 144 -25.31 7.59 7.22
N TRP A 145 -25.28 6.27 7.37
CA TRP A 145 -25.14 5.65 8.68
C TRP A 145 -23.68 5.37 8.98
N MET A 146 -23.34 5.31 10.26
CA MET A 146 -22.08 4.82 10.77
C MET A 146 -22.36 3.66 11.70
N ILE A 147 -21.39 2.75 11.86
CA ILE A 147 -21.34 1.75 12.92
C ILE A 147 -20.12 2.01 13.79
N HIS A 148 -20.30 1.90 15.10
CA HIS A 148 -19.29 2.14 16.13
C HIS A 148 -19.35 1.03 17.17
N ARG A 149 -18.18 0.54 17.60
CA ARG A 149 -18.08 -0.37 18.74
C ARG A 149 -18.09 0.45 20.03
N MET A 150 -18.99 0.14 20.95
CA MET A 150 -19.17 0.92 22.19
C MET A 150 -18.37 0.38 23.37
N ASP A 151 -17.98 -0.90 23.33
CA ASP A 151 -17.24 -1.59 24.37
C ASP A 151 -15.80 -1.91 23.93
N PRO A 152 -14.88 -2.17 24.87
CA PRO A 152 -13.54 -2.65 24.53
C PRO A 152 -13.58 -3.92 23.66
N PRO A 153 -12.54 -4.16 22.85
CA PRO A 153 -12.39 -5.42 22.13
C PRO A 153 -12.36 -6.62 23.10
N ALA A 154 -12.78 -7.79 22.60
CA ALA A 154 -12.75 -9.03 23.38
C ALA A 154 -11.32 -9.42 23.79
N ASP A 155 -10.34 -9.14 22.93
CA ASP A 155 -8.93 -9.16 23.29
C ASP A 155 -8.53 -7.79 23.86
N PRO A 156 -8.23 -7.68 25.17
CA PRO A 156 -7.87 -6.41 25.80
C PRO A 156 -6.50 -5.87 25.35
N THR A 157 -5.71 -6.67 24.63
CA THR A 157 -4.42 -6.27 24.06
C THR A 157 -4.52 -5.83 22.59
N ALA A 158 -5.73 -5.87 22.01
CA ALA A 158 -5.96 -5.36 20.67
C ALA A 158 -5.91 -3.83 20.65
N GLU A 159 -5.16 -3.30 19.70
CA GLU A 159 -4.94 -1.90 19.39
C GLU A 159 -5.65 -1.55 18.08
N PRO A 160 -6.08 -0.29 17.87
CA PRO A 160 -6.58 0.16 16.58
C PRO A 160 -5.48 0.10 15.51
N MET A 161 -5.87 -0.10 14.25
CA MET A 161 -4.91 -0.07 13.14
C MET A 161 -4.33 1.34 12.99
N PRO A 162 -2.99 1.51 12.98
CA PRO A 162 -2.37 2.81 12.73
C PRO A 162 -2.77 3.38 11.36
N GLU A 163 -3.03 4.69 11.30
CA GLU A 163 -3.33 5.37 10.02
C GLU A 163 -2.09 5.48 9.12
N THR A 164 -0.91 5.63 9.73
CA THR A 164 0.36 5.74 9.03
C THR A 164 1.46 5.02 9.79
N VAL A 165 2.41 4.43 9.05
CA VAL A 165 3.65 3.89 9.60
C VAL A 165 4.80 4.33 8.71
N ALA A 166 5.76 5.06 9.28
CA ALA A 166 6.93 5.51 8.55
C ALA A 166 7.89 4.34 8.28
N PRO A 167 8.37 4.13 7.04
CA PRO A 167 9.29 3.04 6.75
C PRO A 167 10.61 3.13 7.53
N MET A 168 11.08 1.99 8.06
CA MET A 168 12.44 1.84 8.60
C MET A 168 13.47 1.88 7.47
N LEU A 169 14.61 2.51 7.71
CA LEU A 169 15.64 2.74 6.69
C LEU A 169 16.93 1.96 6.98
N ALA A 170 17.53 1.42 5.92
CA ALA A 170 18.81 0.71 6.02
C ALA A 170 20.03 1.66 5.96
N LYS A 171 21.10 1.32 6.67
CA LYS A 171 22.45 1.91 6.48
C LYS A 171 23.17 1.22 5.33
N LEU A 172 23.95 1.98 4.56
CA LEU A 172 24.90 1.36 3.62
C LEU A 172 26.02 0.74 4.47
N GLY A 173 26.50 -0.44 4.05
CA GLY A 173 27.57 -1.10 4.77
C GLY A 173 28.09 -2.34 4.06
N PRO A 174 29.20 -2.90 4.57
CA PRO A 174 29.68 -4.20 4.10
C PRO A 174 28.71 -5.31 4.53
N LEU A 175 28.93 -6.51 3.96
CA LEU A 175 28.29 -7.71 4.46
C LEU A 175 28.63 -7.89 5.96
N PRO A 176 27.64 -8.19 6.84
CA PRO A 176 27.91 -8.47 8.24
C PRO A 176 28.92 -9.59 8.42
N ALA A 177 29.77 -9.48 9.45
CA ALA A 177 30.73 -10.53 9.79
C ALA A 177 30.06 -11.71 10.53
N ASP A 178 29.07 -11.41 11.35
CA ASP A 178 28.24 -12.39 12.07
C ASP A 178 27.05 -12.78 11.19
N ASP A 179 27.30 -13.68 10.24
CA ASP A 179 26.34 -14.05 9.17
C ASP A 179 25.04 -14.67 9.74
N ASP A 180 25.16 -15.49 10.78
CA ASP A 180 24.06 -16.23 11.40
C ASP A 180 23.09 -15.32 12.19
N ALA A 181 23.53 -14.11 12.55
CA ALA A 181 22.68 -13.14 13.23
C ALA A 181 21.74 -12.36 12.28
N PHE A 182 21.86 -12.57 10.96
CA PHE A 182 21.14 -11.80 9.95
C PHE A 182 20.29 -12.69 9.02
N GLY A 183 19.13 -12.14 8.65
CA GLY A 183 18.32 -12.57 7.52
C GLY A 183 18.64 -11.72 6.30
N TYR A 184 18.81 -12.36 5.16
CA TYR A 184 19.18 -11.71 3.91
C TYR A 184 18.06 -11.79 2.88
N GLU A 185 17.81 -10.66 2.23
CA GLU A 185 16.82 -10.51 1.18
C GLU A 185 17.44 -9.83 -0.04
N ILE A 186 16.90 -10.08 -1.24
CA ILE A 186 17.26 -9.32 -2.42
C ILE A 186 16.89 -7.84 -2.22
N LYS A 187 17.81 -6.94 -2.59
CA LYS A 187 17.51 -5.52 -2.64
C LYS A 187 16.77 -5.23 -3.94
N TRP A 188 15.46 -5.03 -3.82
CA TRP A 188 14.59 -4.64 -4.92
C TRP A 188 14.74 -3.15 -5.23
N ASP A 189 14.86 -2.81 -6.52
CA ASP A 189 14.91 -1.42 -7.00
C ASP A 189 13.54 -1.03 -7.51
N GLY A 190 12.85 -0.16 -6.77
CA GLY A 190 11.46 0.18 -7.03
C GLY A 190 11.00 1.42 -6.27
N VAL A 191 9.70 1.44 -5.95
CA VAL A 191 9.08 2.45 -5.10
C VAL A 191 8.64 1.80 -3.80
N ARG A 192 9.20 2.28 -2.68
CA ARG A 192 8.83 1.89 -1.32
C ARG A 192 7.38 2.28 -1.03
N VAL A 193 6.55 1.32 -0.65
CA VAL A 193 5.18 1.59 -0.18
C VAL A 193 4.81 0.72 1.03
N VAL A 194 4.04 1.31 1.94
CA VAL A 194 3.36 0.63 3.04
C VAL A 194 1.92 0.37 2.61
N ALA A 195 1.52 -0.90 2.57
CA ALA A 195 0.16 -1.29 2.23
C ALA A 195 -0.66 -1.48 3.51
N HIS A 196 -1.73 -0.70 3.67
CA HIS A 196 -2.76 -0.92 4.68
C HIS A 196 -3.86 -1.74 4.02
N VAL A 197 -4.09 -2.94 4.53
CA VAL A 197 -5.19 -3.81 4.11
C VAL A 197 -6.20 -3.85 5.23
N ASP A 198 -7.41 -3.39 4.94
CA ASP A 198 -8.48 -3.26 5.93
C ASP A 198 -9.78 -3.79 5.31
N ALA A 199 -10.05 -5.08 5.56
CA ALA A 199 -11.26 -5.76 5.12
C ALA A 199 -11.51 -5.56 3.60
N GLY A 200 -10.64 -6.15 2.77
CA GLY A 200 -10.72 -6.04 1.31
C GLY A 200 -10.18 -4.74 0.71
N HIS A 201 -10.01 -3.69 1.52
CA HIS A 201 -9.58 -2.39 1.03
C HIS A 201 -8.08 -2.23 1.17
N VAL A 202 -7.40 -1.92 0.07
CA VAL A 202 -5.95 -1.68 0.04
C VAL A 202 -5.67 -0.20 -0.17
N THR A 203 -4.85 0.37 0.71
CA THR A 203 -4.25 1.71 0.53
C THR A 203 -2.74 1.59 0.52
N LEU A 204 -2.08 2.19 -0.46
CA LEU A 204 -0.63 2.22 -0.59
C LEU A 204 -0.12 3.62 -0.25
N THR A 205 0.66 3.75 0.81
CA THR A 205 1.27 5.03 1.20
C THR A 205 2.77 4.99 1.03
N GLY A 206 3.34 6.06 0.49
CA GLY A 206 4.79 6.24 0.39
C GLY A 206 5.39 6.80 1.68
N ARG A 207 6.71 7.03 1.62
CA ARG A 207 7.51 7.52 2.76
C ARG A 207 6.98 8.80 3.41
N ASN A 208 6.43 9.72 2.62
CA ASN A 208 5.93 11.02 3.09
C ASN A 208 4.40 11.07 3.19
N GLY A 209 3.73 9.92 3.26
CA GLY A 209 2.26 9.82 3.29
C GLY A 209 1.57 9.98 1.94
N THR A 210 2.33 10.10 0.83
CA THR A 210 1.79 10.17 -0.54
C THR A 210 0.94 8.93 -0.85
N ASP A 211 -0.27 9.14 -1.35
CA ASP A 211 -1.16 8.04 -1.78
C ASP A 211 -0.77 7.50 -3.17
N PHE A 212 -0.28 6.27 -3.20
CA PHE A 212 0.07 5.52 -4.41
C PHE A 212 -1.04 4.57 -4.87
N THR A 213 -2.14 4.46 -4.13
CA THR A 213 -3.26 3.55 -4.43
C THR A 213 -3.85 3.74 -5.84
N PRO A 214 -4.03 4.98 -6.34
CA PRO A 214 -4.54 5.19 -7.69
C PRO A 214 -3.53 4.80 -8.78
N ARG A 215 -2.23 4.80 -8.45
CA ARG A 215 -1.14 4.60 -9.41
C ARG A 215 -0.88 3.13 -9.72
N TYR A 216 -1.09 2.26 -8.72
CA TYR A 216 -0.86 0.82 -8.81
C TYR A 216 -2.14 0.02 -8.55
N PRO A 217 -3.19 0.16 -9.40
CA PRO A 217 -4.45 -0.56 -9.23
C PRO A 217 -4.32 -2.09 -9.26
N GLU A 218 -3.24 -2.63 -9.83
CA GLU A 218 -2.93 -4.07 -9.88
C GLU A 218 -2.83 -4.67 -8.47
N VAL A 219 -2.37 -3.89 -7.49
CA VAL A 219 -2.16 -4.33 -6.10
C VAL A 219 -3.50 -4.45 -5.34
N ARG A 220 -4.59 -3.86 -5.83
CA ARG A 220 -5.90 -3.89 -5.15
C ARG A 220 -6.42 -5.31 -4.92
N GLY A 221 -6.11 -6.25 -5.83
CA GLY A 221 -6.50 -7.65 -5.69
C GLY A 221 -5.92 -8.32 -4.43
N LEU A 222 -4.90 -7.73 -3.80
CA LEU A 222 -4.39 -8.18 -2.51
C LEU A 222 -5.47 -8.11 -1.42
N GLY A 223 -6.35 -7.11 -1.49
CA GLY A 223 -7.48 -6.97 -0.57
C GLY A 223 -8.46 -8.12 -0.71
N ASP A 224 -8.87 -8.43 -1.95
CA ASP A 224 -9.78 -9.56 -2.23
C ASP A 224 -9.17 -10.89 -1.76
N ALA A 225 -7.87 -11.09 -1.97
CA ALA A 225 -7.17 -12.30 -1.53
C ALA A 225 -7.05 -12.43 0.00
N LEU A 226 -7.06 -11.31 0.72
CA LEU A 226 -6.99 -11.28 2.18
C LEU A 226 -8.38 -11.24 2.84
N GLY A 227 -9.45 -10.98 2.07
CA GLY A 227 -10.83 -10.97 2.56
C GLY A 227 -11.01 -9.99 3.73
N SER A 228 -11.59 -10.48 4.82
CA SER A 228 -11.81 -9.68 6.04
C SER A 228 -10.53 -9.37 6.83
N ARG A 229 -9.38 -9.94 6.46
CA ARG A 229 -8.15 -9.76 7.23
C ARG A 229 -7.69 -8.30 7.23
N ARG A 230 -7.11 -7.89 8.35
CA ARG A 230 -6.60 -6.53 8.59
C ARG A 230 -5.11 -6.60 8.91
N LEU A 231 -4.29 -5.90 8.15
CA LEU A 231 -2.84 -5.94 8.28
C LEU A 231 -2.15 -4.73 7.63
N ILE A 232 -0.92 -4.46 8.08
CA ILE A 232 -0.04 -3.46 7.48
C ILE A 232 1.23 -4.15 6.98
N LEU A 233 1.53 -3.98 5.70
CA LEU A 233 2.69 -4.57 5.03
C LEU A 233 3.68 -3.50 4.61
N ASP A 234 4.96 -3.83 4.70
CA ASP A 234 6.04 -2.99 4.18
C ASP A 234 6.69 -3.70 2.99
N GLY A 235 6.81 -3.01 1.86
CA GLY A 235 7.27 -3.62 0.62
C GLY A 235 7.66 -2.64 -0.49
N GLU A 236 8.09 -3.22 -1.60
CA GLU A 236 8.60 -2.48 -2.76
C GLU A 236 7.74 -2.77 -3.98
N VAL A 237 7.21 -1.73 -4.63
CA VAL A 237 6.59 -1.88 -5.95
C VAL A 237 7.68 -1.89 -7.00
N VAL A 238 7.78 -2.98 -7.76
CA VAL A 238 8.77 -3.16 -8.84
C VAL A 238 8.09 -3.39 -10.18
N ALA A 239 8.75 -2.97 -11.26
CA ALA A 239 8.42 -3.44 -12.61
C ALA A 239 9.50 -4.43 -13.05
N LEU A 240 9.11 -5.57 -13.60
CA LEU A 240 10.05 -6.58 -14.09
C LEU A 240 10.28 -6.44 -15.61
N ASP A 241 11.47 -6.81 -16.07
CA ASP A 241 11.80 -6.96 -17.50
C ASP A 241 11.36 -8.33 -18.04
N GLY A 242 11.63 -8.60 -19.32
CA GLY A 242 11.25 -9.87 -19.98
C GLY A 242 11.95 -11.11 -19.41
N GLN A 243 12.96 -10.92 -18.57
CA GLN A 243 13.76 -11.94 -17.91
C GLN A 243 13.40 -12.04 -16.41
N GLY A 244 12.42 -11.27 -15.95
CA GLY A 244 11.97 -11.24 -14.56
C GLY A 244 12.84 -10.41 -13.63
N ARG A 245 13.77 -9.59 -14.16
CA ARG A 245 14.64 -8.73 -13.34
C ARG A 245 13.97 -7.37 -13.08
N PRO A 246 14.14 -6.78 -11.89
CA PRO A 246 13.65 -5.44 -11.61
C PRO A 246 14.25 -4.40 -12.57
N SER A 247 13.42 -3.50 -13.06
CA SER A 247 13.81 -2.42 -13.96
C SER A 247 13.18 -1.11 -13.51
N PHE A 248 13.98 -0.28 -12.85
CA PHE A 248 13.56 1.04 -12.41
C PHE A 248 13.20 1.95 -13.60
N GLU A 249 13.93 1.85 -14.71
CA GLU A 249 13.61 2.58 -15.96
C GLU A 249 12.18 2.29 -16.44
N ARG A 250 11.76 1.01 -16.43
CA ARG A 250 10.38 0.64 -16.79
C ARG A 250 9.39 1.23 -15.81
N LEU A 251 9.67 1.12 -14.50
CA LEU A 251 8.81 1.62 -13.44
C LEU A 251 8.63 3.14 -13.51
N GLN A 252 9.65 3.90 -13.88
CA GLN A 252 9.62 5.36 -13.99
C GLN A 252 8.47 5.87 -14.87
N SER A 253 8.17 5.17 -15.96
CA SER A 253 7.05 5.53 -16.84
C SER A 253 5.67 5.44 -16.16
N ARG A 254 5.58 4.81 -14.99
CA ARG A 254 4.39 4.71 -14.14
C ARG A 254 4.34 5.80 -13.07
N MET A 255 5.47 6.41 -12.71
CA MET A 255 5.59 7.28 -11.53
C MET A 255 4.86 8.62 -11.66
N HIS A 256 4.67 9.19 -12.85
CA HIS A 256 4.01 10.50 -12.98
C HIS A 256 2.56 10.43 -13.48
N LEU A 257 1.98 9.23 -13.52
CA LEU A 257 0.64 9.06 -14.08
C LEU A 257 -0.43 9.52 -13.08
N ALA A 258 -1.09 10.64 -13.39
CA ALA A 258 -2.24 11.14 -12.64
C ALA A 258 -3.59 10.76 -13.27
N SER A 259 -3.63 10.55 -14.60
CA SER A 259 -4.87 10.25 -15.32
C SER A 259 -5.27 8.77 -15.17
N PRO A 260 -6.51 8.45 -14.73
CA PRO A 260 -6.96 7.07 -14.58
C PRO A 260 -6.87 6.23 -15.87
N SER A 261 -7.13 6.83 -17.03
CA SER A 261 -7.03 6.13 -18.32
C SER A 261 -5.58 5.85 -18.71
N ALA A 262 -4.67 6.79 -18.44
CA ALA A 262 -3.24 6.60 -18.65
C ALA A 262 -2.67 5.53 -17.70
N VAL A 263 -3.06 5.55 -16.42
CA VAL A 263 -2.72 4.50 -15.45
C VAL A 263 -3.21 3.15 -15.93
N LYS A 264 -4.48 3.01 -16.30
CA LYS A 264 -5.05 1.73 -16.75
C LYS A 264 -4.37 1.19 -18.01
N ARG A 265 -4.01 2.06 -18.96
CA ARG A 265 -3.25 1.65 -20.16
C ARG A 265 -1.86 1.15 -19.77
N ARG A 266 -1.11 1.96 -19.02
CA ARG A 266 0.27 1.65 -18.65
C ARG A 266 0.38 0.45 -17.71
N ALA A 267 -0.64 0.17 -16.89
CA ALA A 267 -0.72 -1.03 -16.05
C ALA A 267 -0.70 -2.33 -16.88
N ARG A 268 -1.26 -2.29 -18.11
CA ARG A 268 -1.25 -3.43 -19.03
C ARG A 268 0.10 -3.59 -19.72
N ASP A 269 0.70 -2.48 -20.13
CA ASP A 269 1.98 -2.49 -20.85
C ASP A 269 3.17 -2.81 -19.92
N ILE A 270 3.09 -2.31 -18.68
CA ILE A 270 4.15 -2.36 -17.67
C ILE A 270 3.49 -2.73 -16.34
N PRO A 271 3.15 -4.02 -16.15
CA PRO A 271 2.60 -4.50 -14.90
C PRO A 271 3.66 -4.37 -13.79
N VAL A 272 3.18 -4.10 -12.58
CA VAL A 272 4.03 -4.03 -11.39
C VAL A 272 3.74 -5.19 -10.44
N THR A 273 4.69 -5.48 -9.58
CA THR A 273 4.56 -6.45 -8.49
C THR A 273 4.93 -5.78 -7.17
N TYR A 274 4.08 -5.92 -6.16
CA TYR A 274 4.37 -5.50 -4.79
C TYR A 274 5.13 -6.61 -4.05
N ILE A 275 6.43 -6.38 -3.83
CA ILE A 275 7.32 -7.29 -3.13
C ILE A 275 7.31 -6.97 -1.65
N VAL A 276 6.54 -7.75 -0.90
CA VAL A 276 6.34 -7.61 0.54
C VAL A 276 7.50 -8.24 1.28
N PHE A 277 8.02 -7.54 2.28
CA PHE A 277 9.12 -8.08 3.07
C PHE A 277 9.02 -7.88 4.58
N ASP A 278 8.10 -7.06 5.07
CA ASP A 278 7.82 -6.96 6.50
C ASP A 278 6.30 -6.87 6.75
N LEU A 279 5.90 -7.28 7.95
CA LEU A 279 4.53 -7.22 8.47
C LEU A 279 4.60 -6.35 9.73
N LEU A 280 3.87 -5.24 9.75
CA LEU A 280 3.98 -4.17 10.74
C LEU A 280 2.82 -4.15 11.75
N TRP A 281 1.69 -4.73 11.38
CA TRP A 281 0.50 -4.86 12.21
C TRP A 281 -0.38 -5.98 11.64
N LEU A 282 -1.05 -6.76 12.50
CA LEU A 282 -1.91 -7.88 12.11
C LEU A 282 -3.06 -8.05 13.11
N GLU A 283 -4.30 -8.01 12.63
CA GLU A 283 -5.52 -8.38 13.38
C GLU A 283 -5.63 -7.79 14.80
N GLY A 284 -5.35 -6.50 14.96
CA GLY A 284 -5.40 -5.83 16.26
C GLY A 284 -4.05 -5.69 16.95
N HIS A 285 -2.97 -6.27 16.44
CA HIS A 285 -1.70 -6.28 17.15
C HIS A 285 -0.57 -5.66 16.33
N SER A 286 0.11 -4.69 16.94
CA SER A 286 1.38 -4.18 16.43
C SER A 286 2.44 -5.28 16.47
N THR A 287 3.13 -5.50 15.35
CA THR A 287 4.26 -6.44 15.28
C THR A 287 5.60 -5.71 15.39
N LEU A 288 5.61 -4.38 15.51
CA LEU A 288 6.82 -3.55 15.45
C LEU A 288 7.85 -3.93 16.51
N ALA A 289 7.40 -4.28 17.72
CA ALA A 289 8.27 -4.68 18.82
C ALA A 289 8.80 -6.12 18.68
N LEU A 290 8.20 -6.94 17.80
CA LEU A 290 8.63 -8.31 17.60
C LEU A 290 9.98 -8.36 16.87
N PRO A 291 10.85 -9.33 17.21
CA PRO A 291 12.04 -9.62 16.42
C PRO A 291 11.72 -9.83 14.93
N TYR A 292 12.62 -9.40 14.04
CA TYR A 292 12.45 -9.57 12.60
C TYR A 292 12.13 -11.01 12.21
N ARG A 293 12.80 -12.01 12.83
CA ARG A 293 12.51 -13.42 12.59
C ARG A 293 11.03 -13.78 12.82
N GLU A 294 10.42 -13.22 13.87
CA GLU A 294 9.02 -13.48 14.20
C GLU A 294 8.06 -12.77 13.25
N ARG A 295 8.34 -11.51 12.88
CA ARG A 295 7.56 -10.79 11.86
C ARG A 295 7.58 -11.53 10.51
N ARG A 296 8.74 -12.08 10.14
CA ARG A 296 8.90 -12.91 8.94
C ARG A 296 8.15 -14.24 9.02
N ARG A 297 8.12 -14.88 10.18
CA ARG A 297 7.32 -16.10 10.42
C ARG A 297 5.83 -15.82 10.23
N LEU A 298 5.32 -14.74 10.83
CA LEU A 298 3.93 -14.31 10.67
C LEU A 298 3.60 -13.97 9.20
N LEU A 299 4.47 -13.21 8.53
CA LEU A 299 4.31 -12.86 7.11
C LEU A 299 4.31 -14.11 6.20
N ALA A 300 5.19 -15.08 6.47
CA ALA A 300 5.21 -16.33 5.71
C ALA A 300 3.89 -17.12 5.86
N GLY A 301 3.29 -17.11 7.05
CA GLY A 301 1.98 -17.74 7.31
C GLY A 301 0.79 -17.08 6.60
N LEU A 302 0.98 -15.90 5.99
CA LEU A 302 -0.02 -15.28 5.12
C LEU A 302 0.02 -15.84 3.69
N GLU A 303 1.05 -16.59 3.32
CA GLU A 303 1.21 -17.24 2.01
C GLU A 303 0.99 -16.30 0.81
N LEU A 304 1.48 -15.06 0.93
CA LEU A 304 1.26 -14.01 -0.07
C LEU A 304 1.95 -14.33 -1.40
N VAL A 305 1.20 -14.96 -2.31
CA VAL A 305 1.60 -15.23 -3.68
C VAL A 305 0.42 -14.93 -4.59
N GLY A 306 0.48 -13.82 -5.31
CA GLY A 306 -0.58 -13.41 -6.23
C GLY A 306 -0.04 -12.83 -7.55
N PRO A 307 -0.94 -12.40 -8.44
CA PRO A 307 -0.57 -11.92 -9.77
C PRO A 307 0.24 -10.63 -9.75
N ALA A 308 0.04 -9.78 -8.72
CA ALA A 308 0.68 -8.47 -8.59
C ALA A 308 1.31 -8.26 -7.21
N TRP A 309 1.47 -9.29 -6.39
CA TRP A 309 2.13 -9.22 -5.09
C TRP A 309 2.82 -10.54 -4.75
N ARG A 310 3.89 -10.45 -3.95
CA ARG A 310 4.57 -11.62 -3.43
C ARG A 310 5.31 -11.29 -2.13
N ALA A 311 5.39 -12.24 -1.21
CA ALA A 311 6.33 -12.20 -0.10
C ALA A 311 7.45 -13.24 -0.31
N PRO A 312 8.60 -12.86 -0.91
CA PRO A 312 9.74 -13.77 -1.03
C PRO A 312 10.25 -14.20 0.34
N ALA A 313 10.79 -15.43 0.45
CA ALA A 313 11.47 -15.88 1.65
C ALA A 313 12.79 -15.11 1.87
N HIS A 314 13.21 -14.98 3.14
CA HIS A 314 14.55 -14.54 3.50
C HIS A 314 15.47 -15.76 3.69
N ARG A 315 16.78 -15.54 3.63
CA ARG A 315 17.80 -16.54 3.94
C ARG A 315 18.46 -16.19 5.27
N GLU A 316 18.42 -17.09 6.26
CA GLU A 316 19.20 -16.92 7.49
C GLU A 316 20.60 -17.48 7.24
N GLY A 317 21.63 -16.70 7.53
CA GLY A 317 22.97 -17.00 7.06
C GLY A 317 23.07 -16.97 5.53
N GLU A 318 24.24 -17.33 5.01
CA GLU A 318 24.56 -17.39 3.58
C GLU A 318 24.55 -16.04 2.86
N GLY A 319 24.79 -14.94 3.56
CA GLY A 319 24.76 -13.59 2.98
C GLY A 319 25.71 -13.42 1.79
N ARG A 320 26.88 -14.08 1.85
CA ARG A 320 27.85 -14.11 0.74
C ARG A 320 27.28 -14.78 -0.50
N ALA A 321 26.68 -15.95 -0.35
CA ALA A 321 26.13 -16.71 -1.46
C ALA A 321 25.00 -15.95 -2.15
N LEU A 322 24.11 -15.33 -1.36
CA LEU A 322 23.04 -14.49 -1.91
C LEU A 322 23.58 -13.24 -2.60
N LEU A 323 24.58 -12.57 -2.03
CA LEU A 323 25.23 -11.42 -2.67
C LEU A 323 25.85 -11.82 -4.02
N ASP A 324 26.60 -12.91 -4.07
CA ASP A 324 27.24 -13.39 -5.30
C ASP A 324 26.19 -13.79 -6.36
N ALA A 325 25.11 -14.46 -5.95
CA ALA A 325 23.98 -14.78 -6.83
C ALA A 325 23.27 -13.52 -7.35
N SER A 326 23.06 -12.52 -6.48
CA SER A 326 22.46 -11.24 -6.88
C SER A 326 23.32 -10.53 -7.93
N LYS A 327 24.65 -10.60 -7.79
CA LYS A 327 25.61 -10.02 -8.74
C LYS A 327 25.59 -10.73 -10.09
N GLN A 328 25.50 -12.06 -10.10
CA GLN A 328 25.39 -12.85 -11.34
C GLN A 328 24.12 -12.52 -12.13
N GLN A 329 23.06 -12.09 -11.44
CA GLN A 329 21.80 -11.69 -12.05
C GLN A 329 21.70 -10.18 -12.33
N ASP A 330 22.79 -9.42 -12.13
CA ASP A 330 22.82 -7.96 -12.32
C ASP A 330 21.78 -7.22 -11.46
N LEU A 331 21.54 -7.72 -10.25
CA LEU A 331 20.65 -7.11 -9.26
C LEU A 331 21.41 -6.09 -8.40
N GLU A 332 20.68 -5.13 -7.82
CA GLU A 332 21.29 -4.02 -7.07
C GLU A 332 22.13 -4.50 -5.87
N GLY A 333 21.73 -5.61 -5.25
CA GLY A 333 22.42 -6.23 -4.13
C GLY A 333 21.46 -6.94 -3.19
N ILE A 334 21.77 -6.89 -1.89
CA ILE A 334 20.98 -7.50 -0.83
C ILE A 334 20.75 -6.52 0.33
N VAL A 335 19.77 -6.83 1.16
CA VAL A 335 19.55 -6.20 2.46
C VAL A 335 19.71 -7.27 3.53
N ALA A 336 20.64 -7.03 4.46
CA ALA A 336 20.81 -7.81 5.67
C ALA A 336 19.99 -7.19 6.79
N LYS A 337 19.16 -7.97 7.47
CA LYS A 337 18.30 -7.53 8.58
C LYS A 337 18.59 -8.38 9.80
N ARG A 338 18.98 -7.76 10.92
CA ARG A 338 19.34 -8.48 12.15
C ARG A 338 18.12 -9.21 12.69
N LEU A 339 18.25 -10.52 12.92
CA LEU A 339 17.13 -11.42 13.17
C LEU A 339 16.37 -11.10 14.47
N ASP A 340 17.08 -10.59 15.46
CA ASP A 340 16.54 -10.19 16.78
C ASP A 340 15.99 -8.76 16.82
N SER A 341 16.09 -8.00 15.72
CA SER A 341 15.80 -6.57 15.76
C SER A 341 14.30 -6.25 15.67
N PRO A 342 13.81 -5.27 16.46
CA PRO A 342 12.48 -4.71 16.25
C PRO A 342 12.46 -3.89 14.96
N TYR A 343 11.25 -3.53 14.52
CA TYR A 343 11.07 -2.52 13.49
C TYR A 343 11.16 -1.13 14.13
N GLU A 344 11.94 -0.23 13.54
CA GLU A 344 12.15 1.14 14.05
C GLU A 344 11.58 2.16 13.04
N PRO A 345 10.28 2.52 13.13
CA PRO A 345 9.62 3.37 12.14
C PRO A 345 10.36 4.70 11.93
N GLY A 346 10.58 5.06 10.65
CA GLY A 346 11.23 6.30 10.23
C GLY A 346 12.72 6.40 10.57
N ARG A 347 13.32 5.43 11.28
CA ARG A 347 14.72 5.50 11.70
C ARG A 347 15.64 4.79 10.71
N ARG A 348 16.79 5.41 10.45
CA ARG A 348 17.91 4.75 9.77
C ARG A 348 18.73 3.94 10.76
N SER A 349 18.65 2.63 10.66
CA SER A 349 19.21 1.70 11.65
C SER A 349 20.38 0.89 11.12
N ALA A 350 21.30 0.52 12.01
CA ALA A 350 22.35 -0.46 11.72
C ALA A 350 21.82 -1.91 11.78
N ALA A 351 20.60 -2.13 12.27
CA ALA A 351 19.95 -3.43 12.21
C ALA A 351 19.60 -3.83 10.76
N TRP A 352 19.42 -2.86 9.86
CA TRP A 352 19.22 -3.07 8.43
C TRP A 352 20.40 -2.52 7.66
N ILE A 353 21.10 -3.38 6.93
CA ILE A 353 22.30 -3.04 6.18
C ILE A 353 22.05 -3.35 4.70
N LYS A 354 22.08 -2.33 3.85
CA LYS A 354 22.05 -2.53 2.40
C LYS A 354 23.48 -2.77 1.91
N VAL A 355 23.69 -3.90 1.25
CA VAL A 355 24.96 -4.30 0.67
C VAL A 355 24.78 -4.29 -0.85
N LYS A 356 25.37 -3.31 -1.53
CA LYS A 356 25.17 -3.09 -2.96
C LYS A 356 26.27 -3.74 -3.79
N ASN A 357 25.92 -4.29 -4.94
CA ASN A 357 26.86 -4.73 -5.96
C ASN A 357 27.49 -3.56 -6.72
N HIS A 358 26.73 -2.47 -6.86
CA HIS A 358 27.09 -1.26 -7.60
C HIS A 358 26.87 -0.02 -6.72
N ALA A 359 27.73 0.98 -6.83
CA ALA A 359 27.49 2.23 -6.12
C ALA A 359 26.37 3.00 -6.81
N ALA A 360 25.29 3.30 -6.09
CA ALA A 360 24.17 4.09 -6.57
C ALA A 360 23.71 5.07 -5.49
N GLN A 361 23.26 6.25 -5.91
CA GLN A 361 22.95 7.39 -5.04
C GLN A 361 21.79 8.17 -5.64
N ASP A 362 20.88 8.66 -4.80
CA ASP A 362 19.94 9.70 -5.19
C ASP A 362 20.66 11.06 -5.08
N VAL A 363 20.53 11.92 -6.08
CA VAL A 363 21.19 13.22 -6.15
C VAL A 363 20.19 14.31 -6.52
N VAL A 364 20.35 15.50 -5.97
CA VAL A 364 19.53 16.67 -6.32
C VAL A 364 20.11 17.34 -7.55
N VAL A 365 19.28 17.65 -8.53
CA VAL A 365 19.67 18.39 -9.72
C VAL A 365 19.65 19.88 -9.41
N GLY A 366 20.83 20.52 -9.48
CA GLY A 366 20.97 21.97 -9.26
C GLY A 366 21.29 22.75 -10.54
N GLY A 367 21.46 22.06 -11.67
CA GLY A 367 21.65 22.69 -12.97
C GLY A 367 21.90 21.69 -14.08
N TYR A 368 22.17 22.21 -15.27
CA TYR A 368 22.56 21.40 -16.42
C TYR A 368 23.50 22.14 -17.37
N THR A 369 24.32 21.40 -18.10
CA THR A 369 25.08 21.94 -19.24
C THR A 369 24.39 21.59 -20.55
N PRO A 370 24.30 22.51 -21.53
CA PRO A 370 23.79 22.20 -22.85
C PRO A 370 24.68 21.18 -23.58
N GLY A 371 24.13 20.51 -24.59
CA GLY A 371 24.89 19.64 -25.48
C GLY A 371 25.88 20.41 -26.36
N GLU A 372 26.81 19.70 -26.99
CA GLU A 372 27.80 20.31 -27.89
C GLU A 372 27.36 20.23 -29.37
N GLY A 373 27.81 21.20 -30.18
CA GLY A 373 27.62 21.21 -31.63
C GLY A 373 26.15 21.12 -32.06
N GLY A 374 25.84 20.18 -32.96
CA GLY A 374 24.47 19.94 -33.45
C GLY A 374 23.45 19.51 -32.38
N ARG A 375 23.89 19.26 -31.14
CA ARG A 375 23.07 18.96 -29.97
C ARG A 375 22.99 20.12 -28.97
N ALA A 376 23.35 21.35 -29.37
CA ALA A 376 23.30 22.52 -28.48
C ALA A 376 21.91 22.82 -27.87
N ARG A 377 20.84 22.34 -28.51
CA ARG A 377 19.46 22.45 -27.99
C ARG A 377 19.04 21.30 -27.08
N SER A 378 19.90 20.30 -26.86
CA SER A 378 19.60 19.17 -25.97
C SER A 378 20.34 19.29 -24.64
N LEU A 379 19.95 18.44 -23.70
CA LEU A 379 20.67 18.25 -22.44
C LEU A 379 22.04 17.59 -22.73
N GLY A 380 23.13 18.20 -22.26
CA GLY A 380 24.47 17.63 -22.32
C GLY A 380 24.78 16.80 -21.09
N ALA A 381 24.60 17.39 -19.90
CA ALA A 381 24.74 16.68 -18.63
C ALA A 381 24.00 17.41 -17.51
N LEU A 382 23.55 16.66 -16.51
CA LEU A 382 23.05 17.22 -15.26
C LEU A 382 24.22 17.61 -14.36
N CYS A 383 24.12 18.76 -13.71
CA CYS A 383 24.96 19.17 -12.59
C CYS A 383 24.21 18.83 -11.30
N VAL A 384 24.77 17.93 -10.52
CA VAL A 384 24.07 17.31 -9.39
C VAL A 384 24.80 17.54 -8.07
N GLY A 385 24.06 17.42 -6.97
CA GLY A 385 24.60 17.56 -5.62
C GLY A 385 23.89 16.67 -4.60
N VAL A 386 24.40 16.70 -3.38
CA VAL A 386 23.81 16.05 -2.20
C VAL A 386 23.75 17.06 -1.05
N GLN A 387 22.79 16.90 -0.16
CA GLN A 387 22.62 17.74 1.01
C GLN A 387 23.69 17.41 2.06
N GLU A 388 24.33 18.45 2.57
CA GLU A 388 25.24 18.43 3.71
C GLU A 388 24.95 19.66 4.56
N ASP A 389 24.59 19.46 5.84
CA ASP A 389 24.20 20.53 6.76
C ASP A 389 23.11 21.48 6.21
N GLY A 390 22.12 20.90 5.51
CA GLY A 390 21.02 21.64 4.88
C GLY A 390 21.41 22.45 3.65
N ARG A 391 22.62 22.25 3.11
CA ARG A 391 23.13 22.94 1.91
C ARG A 391 23.46 21.95 0.81
N LEU A 392 23.16 22.33 -0.43
CA LEU A 392 23.41 21.49 -1.59
C LEU A 392 24.89 21.57 -2.01
N LYS A 393 25.65 20.50 -1.82
CA LYS A 393 27.06 20.40 -2.22
C LYS A 393 27.19 19.76 -3.59
N TYR A 394 27.98 20.38 -4.46
CA TYR A 394 28.18 19.88 -5.82
C TYR A 394 28.89 18.52 -5.83
N ALA A 395 28.25 17.53 -6.45
CA ALA A 395 28.68 16.14 -6.52
C ALA A 395 29.14 15.70 -7.92
N GLY A 396 29.11 16.59 -8.92
CA GLY A 396 29.67 16.33 -10.26
C GLY A 396 28.64 16.42 -11.39
N LYS A 397 29.06 15.93 -12.58
CA LYS A 397 28.25 15.90 -13.80
C LYS A 397 27.77 14.49 -14.14
N VAL A 398 26.55 14.38 -14.63
CA VAL A 398 25.95 13.14 -15.12
C VAL A 398 25.53 13.32 -16.57
N GLY A 399 26.31 12.76 -17.51
CA GLY A 399 26.09 12.93 -18.96
C GLY A 399 25.76 11.64 -19.71
N THR A 400 25.67 10.51 -19.00
CA THR A 400 25.38 9.18 -19.60
C THR A 400 24.16 8.56 -18.93
N GLY A 401 23.59 7.50 -19.52
CA GLY A 401 22.43 6.80 -18.97
C GLY A 401 21.07 7.36 -19.40
N PHE A 402 21.04 8.35 -20.30
CA PHE A 402 19.79 8.89 -20.84
C PHE A 402 19.43 8.20 -22.17
N THR A 403 18.15 7.90 -22.36
CA THR A 403 17.55 7.67 -23.68
C THR A 403 17.14 9.00 -24.32
N GLN A 404 16.94 9.03 -25.64
CA GLN A 404 16.47 10.24 -26.33
C GLN A 404 15.15 10.79 -25.75
N HIS A 405 14.25 9.89 -25.33
CA HIS A 405 13.01 10.28 -24.69
C HIS A 405 13.26 10.93 -23.32
N THR A 406 14.07 10.30 -22.47
CA THR A 406 14.39 10.86 -21.14
C THR A 406 15.13 12.19 -21.21
N LEU A 407 16.01 12.40 -22.19
CA LEU A 407 16.67 13.70 -22.40
C LEU A 407 15.65 14.82 -22.60
N GLY A 408 14.64 14.60 -23.45
CA GLY A 408 13.60 15.59 -23.74
C GLY A 408 12.72 15.89 -22.53
N THR A 409 12.28 14.83 -21.83
CA THR A 409 11.43 14.98 -20.63
C THR A 409 12.16 15.73 -19.52
N VAL A 410 13.37 15.29 -19.16
CA VAL A 410 14.17 15.93 -18.10
C VAL A 410 14.47 17.39 -18.44
N LEU A 411 14.88 17.67 -19.69
CA LEU A 411 15.16 19.05 -20.11
C LEU A 411 13.91 19.95 -20.02
N SER A 412 12.74 19.43 -20.40
CA SER A 412 11.49 20.17 -20.30
C SER A 412 11.13 20.53 -18.86
N GLU A 413 11.35 19.63 -17.90
CA GLU A 413 11.12 19.92 -16.48
C GLU A 413 12.10 20.98 -15.96
N LEU A 414 13.38 20.85 -16.32
CA LEU A 414 14.43 21.79 -15.91
C LEU A 414 14.17 23.21 -16.40
N HIS A 415 13.65 23.40 -17.61
CA HIS A 415 13.31 24.73 -18.12
C HIS A 415 12.30 25.48 -17.24
N SER A 416 11.36 24.77 -16.60
CA SER A 416 10.38 25.38 -15.69
C SER A 416 10.96 25.76 -14.32
N LEU A 417 12.20 25.34 -14.04
CA LEU A 417 12.90 25.52 -12.78
C LEU A 417 14.12 26.44 -12.93
N GLU A 418 14.36 27.04 -14.09
CA GLU A 418 15.54 27.88 -14.31
C GLU A 418 15.62 29.05 -13.32
N ARG A 419 16.83 29.29 -12.82
CA ARG A 419 17.16 30.39 -11.90
C ARG A 419 18.49 31.03 -12.28
N GLU A 420 18.71 32.27 -11.85
CA GLU A 420 19.91 33.02 -12.18
C GLU A 420 21.14 32.57 -11.36
N ASP A 421 20.95 32.37 -10.06
CA ASP A 421 22.03 32.07 -9.13
C ASP A 421 22.24 30.57 -8.90
N SER A 422 23.49 30.19 -8.64
CA SER A 422 23.84 28.81 -8.29
C SER A 422 23.17 28.36 -6.98
N PRO A 423 22.50 27.19 -6.97
CA PRO A 423 21.99 26.59 -5.74
C PRO A 423 23.09 25.84 -4.96
N PHE A 424 24.30 25.70 -5.53
CA PHE A 424 25.38 24.93 -4.91
C PHE A 424 26.19 25.77 -3.92
N ASP A 425 26.39 25.23 -2.73
CA ASP A 425 27.26 25.81 -1.72
C ASP A 425 28.70 25.28 -1.85
N GLY A 426 29.67 26.19 -1.78
CA GLY A 426 31.10 25.87 -1.91
C GLY A 426 31.54 25.65 -3.36
N ARG A 427 32.00 24.44 -3.69
CA ARG A 427 32.52 24.12 -5.03
C ARG A 427 31.45 24.33 -6.10
N GLN A 428 31.76 25.16 -7.08
CA GLN A 428 30.83 25.47 -8.17
C GLN A 428 30.96 24.48 -9.35
N PRO A 429 29.86 24.21 -10.08
CA PRO A 429 29.89 23.46 -11.34
C PRO A 429 30.57 24.27 -12.47
N PRO A 430 30.74 23.70 -13.67
CA PRO A 430 31.32 24.43 -14.81
C PRO A 430 30.59 25.74 -15.14
N ARG A 431 31.33 26.70 -15.71
CA ARG A 431 30.83 28.07 -15.95
C ARG A 431 29.64 28.16 -16.92
N ASP A 432 29.48 27.17 -17.78
CA ASP A 432 28.39 27.05 -18.76
C ASP A 432 27.12 26.38 -18.20
N THR A 433 27.09 26.13 -16.88
CA THR A 433 25.93 25.54 -16.21
C THR A 433 24.76 26.53 -16.21
N ARG A 434 23.60 26.07 -16.66
CA ARG A 434 22.31 26.71 -16.43
C ARG A 434 21.74 26.20 -15.11
N PHE A 435 21.53 27.10 -14.16
CA PHE A 435 21.09 26.74 -12.82
C PHE A 435 19.59 26.52 -12.77
N VAL A 436 19.16 25.59 -11.91
CA VAL A 436 17.74 25.32 -11.66
C VAL A 436 17.47 25.29 -10.17
N GLU A 437 16.22 25.51 -9.80
CA GLU A 437 15.74 25.27 -8.44
C GLU A 437 15.96 23.79 -8.07
N PRO A 438 16.56 23.49 -6.90
CA PRO A 438 16.99 22.15 -6.50
C PRO A 438 15.80 21.28 -6.03
N ARG A 439 14.84 21.08 -6.93
CA ARG A 439 13.57 20.39 -6.68
C ARG A 439 13.49 19.01 -7.28
N LEU A 440 14.34 18.70 -8.26
CA LEU A 440 14.37 17.39 -8.91
C LEU A 440 15.42 16.50 -8.27
N VAL A 441 15.04 15.26 -7.96
CA VAL A 441 15.96 14.20 -7.51
C VAL A 441 16.13 13.19 -8.63
N ALA A 442 17.37 12.73 -8.85
CA ALA A 442 17.70 11.69 -9.80
C ALA A 442 18.47 10.55 -9.12
N ARG A 443 18.15 9.30 -9.46
CA ARG A 443 18.97 8.14 -9.16
C ARG A 443 20.11 8.07 -10.17
N VAL A 444 21.33 7.90 -9.66
CA VAL A 444 22.54 7.69 -10.45
C VAL A 444 23.31 6.47 -9.97
N GLU A 445 23.80 5.66 -10.91
CA GLU A 445 24.80 4.62 -10.64
C GLU A 445 26.18 5.17 -11.00
N PHE A 446 27.21 4.82 -10.23
CA PHE A 446 28.55 5.35 -10.39
C PHE A 446 29.58 4.33 -9.90
N ARG A 447 30.86 4.56 -10.18
CA ARG A 447 31.93 3.63 -9.78
C ARG A 447 32.33 3.80 -8.32
N GLU A 448 32.60 5.04 -7.92
CA GLU A 448 33.01 5.38 -6.55
C GLU A 448 32.88 6.88 -6.29
N TRP A 449 32.85 7.26 -5.02
CA TRP A 449 33.03 8.65 -4.60
C TRP A 449 34.50 8.99 -4.61
N THR A 450 34.87 10.13 -5.22
CA THR A 450 36.23 10.65 -5.16
C THR A 450 36.51 11.27 -3.79
N ARG A 451 37.80 11.46 -3.46
CA ARG A 451 38.23 12.21 -2.27
C ARG A 451 37.70 13.65 -2.23
N ALA A 452 37.38 14.21 -3.40
CA ALA A 452 36.83 15.57 -3.54
C ALA A 452 35.30 15.60 -3.42
N GLY A 453 34.65 14.51 -3.01
CA GLY A 453 33.20 14.46 -2.82
C GLY A 453 32.39 14.44 -4.11
N THR A 454 32.97 13.96 -5.22
CA THR A 454 32.26 13.86 -6.51
C THR A 454 32.08 12.42 -6.98
N LEU A 455 31.09 12.19 -7.82
CA LEU A 455 30.81 10.89 -8.44
C LEU A 455 31.79 10.59 -9.58
N ARG A 456 32.37 9.38 -9.59
CA ARG A 456 33.22 8.91 -10.69
C ARG A 456 32.41 8.07 -11.68
N ALA A 457 32.44 8.47 -12.96
CA ALA A 457 31.71 7.81 -14.06
C ALA A 457 30.21 7.56 -13.76
N PRO A 458 29.43 8.61 -13.39
CA PRO A 458 28.03 8.44 -13.10
C PRO A 458 27.19 8.26 -14.38
N ALA A 459 26.17 7.41 -14.27
CA ALA A 459 25.14 7.18 -15.26
C ALA A 459 23.76 7.42 -14.63
N PHE A 460 22.93 8.19 -15.32
CA PHE A 460 21.55 8.43 -14.95
C PHE A 460 20.74 7.13 -15.02
N LYS A 461 19.89 6.90 -14.02
CA LYS A 461 18.96 5.76 -13.97
C LYS A 461 17.51 6.19 -13.97
N GLY A 462 17.22 7.43 -13.57
CA GLY A 462 15.87 7.97 -13.56
C GLY A 462 15.68 9.10 -12.54
N LEU A 463 14.63 9.91 -12.70
CA LEU A 463 14.08 10.79 -11.67
C LEU A 463 13.44 10.01 -10.49
N ARG A 464 13.39 10.65 -9.32
CA ARG A 464 12.93 10.11 -8.03
C ARG A 464 12.00 11.10 -7.32
N ASP A 465 10.79 11.29 -7.84
CA ASP A 465 9.82 12.24 -7.24
C ASP A 465 9.15 11.70 -5.99
N ASP A 466 9.38 10.42 -5.69
CA ASP A 466 9.03 9.80 -4.41
C ASP A 466 10.00 10.19 -3.28
N VAL A 467 11.07 10.94 -3.59
CA VAL A 467 12.09 11.38 -2.65
C VAL A 467 12.09 12.89 -2.51
N ASP A 468 12.04 13.38 -1.27
CA ASP A 468 12.20 14.80 -0.97
C ASP A 468 13.68 15.21 -1.22
N PRO A 469 13.96 16.25 -2.02
CA PRO A 469 15.31 16.79 -2.22
C PRO A 469 16.06 17.13 -0.92
N ALA A 470 15.35 17.49 0.16
CA ALA A 470 15.96 17.78 1.46
C ALA A 470 16.52 16.52 2.15
N ASP A 471 15.97 15.34 1.84
CA ASP A 471 16.40 14.05 2.41
C ASP A 471 17.60 13.44 1.68
N VAL A 472 18.05 14.06 0.59
CA VAL A 472 19.07 13.51 -0.31
C VAL A 472 20.47 13.80 0.24
N VAL A 473 20.86 13.06 1.27
CA VAL A 473 22.22 13.09 1.84
C VAL A 473 23.13 12.06 1.19
N ARG A 474 24.46 12.28 1.26
CA ARG A 474 25.44 11.29 0.80
C ARG A 474 25.24 9.97 1.55
N GLU A 475 24.99 8.89 0.82
CA GLU A 475 25.00 7.55 1.39
C GLU A 475 26.44 7.20 1.78
N THR A 476 26.65 6.90 3.06
CA THR A 476 27.92 6.51 3.67
C THR A 476 27.83 5.14 4.28
#